data_AF-A0AAI8VTZ6-F1
#
_entry.id   AF-A0AAI8VTZ6-F1
#
_cell.length_a   1.000
_cell.length_b   1.000
_cell.length_c   1.000
_cell.angle_alpha   90.00
_cell.angle_beta   90.00
_cell.angle_gamma   90.00
#
_symmetry.space_group_name_H-M   'P 1'
#
loop_
_entity.id
_entity.type
_entity.pdbx_description
1 polymer ?
#
loop_
_entity_poly.entity_id
_entity_poly.type
_entity_poly.pdbx_seq_one_letter_code
_entity_poly.pdbx_strand_id
1 'polypeptide(L)'
;MEEFDCVIVGAGCHGLAAAQQFHYTQLDSSVVILNAQGSLGGTWAEERLYPTLKSNNLLGTYEYPGFPMSNDKFDVKPGQHVKAAALNSYLKAYTEHHEIADLIRFNYKVLSAKHQDMDVGGWVLTIAVEEGEKTAFARHVIITIGLTSNEFLPYFDGQEDF
;
A
#
# COMPACT_ATOMS: atom_id res chain seq x y z
N MET A 1 -18.80 15.47 -0.18
CA MET A 1 -17.57 14.82 -0.67
C MET A 1 -16.56 14.96 0.44
N GLU A 2 -15.88 13.89 0.87
CA GLU A 2 -14.80 14.02 1.86
C GLU A 2 -13.63 14.79 1.26
N GLU A 3 -12.92 15.56 2.06
CA GLU A 3 -11.78 16.38 1.62
C GLU A 3 -10.55 16.03 2.44
N PHE A 4 -9.41 15.89 1.76
CA PHE A 4 -8.12 15.58 2.36
C PHE A 4 -7.03 16.50 1.82
N ASP A 5 -6.02 16.78 2.63
CA ASP A 5 -4.80 17.44 2.17
C ASP A 5 -3.97 16.47 1.32
N CYS A 6 -3.91 15.20 1.72
CA CYS A 6 -3.23 14.15 0.96
C CYS A 6 -4.02 12.85 0.92
N VAL A 7 -4.17 12.28 -0.28
CA VAL A 7 -4.61 10.90 -0.45
C VAL A 7 -3.46 10.05 -0.99
N ILE A 8 -3.16 8.96 -0.30
CA ILE A 8 -2.18 7.97 -0.74
C ILE A 8 -2.94 6.76 -1.29
N VAL A 9 -2.61 6.35 -2.51
CA VAL A 9 -3.29 5.23 -3.17
C VAL A 9 -2.42 3.98 -3.08
N GLY A 10 -2.87 3.02 -2.25
CA GLY A 10 -2.22 1.75 -1.96
C GLY A 10 -1.51 1.71 -0.60
N ALA A 11 -1.78 0.67 0.20
CA ALA A 11 -1.12 0.42 1.49
C ALA A 11 0.03 -0.60 1.34
N GLY A 12 0.81 -0.48 0.25
CA GLY A 12 2.05 -1.23 0.04
C GLY A 12 3.24 -0.55 0.71
N CYS A 13 4.43 -1.13 0.59
CA CYS A 13 5.63 -0.60 1.26
C CYS A 13 5.91 0.90 0.94
N HIS A 14 5.70 1.33 -0.29
CA HIS A 14 5.89 2.75 -0.65
C HIS A 14 4.78 3.65 -0.07
N GLY A 15 3.54 3.19 -0.04
CA GLY A 15 2.41 3.95 0.50
C GLY A 15 2.53 4.15 2.01
N LEU A 16 2.93 3.11 2.74
CA LEU A 16 3.17 3.20 4.18
C LEU A 16 4.32 4.16 4.53
N ALA A 17 5.42 4.13 3.76
CA ALA A 17 6.52 5.08 3.94
C ALA A 17 6.10 6.53 3.64
N ALA A 18 5.34 6.74 2.56
CA ALA A 18 4.81 8.06 2.22
C ALA A 18 3.87 8.59 3.30
N ALA A 19 3.01 7.73 3.85
CA ALA A 19 2.07 8.10 4.91
C ALA A 19 2.79 8.46 6.20
N GLN A 20 3.76 7.65 6.63
CA GLN A 20 4.58 7.95 7.78
C GLN A 20 5.29 9.30 7.60
N GLN A 21 5.98 9.52 6.48
CA GLN A 21 6.68 10.78 6.26
C GLN A 21 5.73 11.99 6.24
N PHE A 22 4.57 11.87 5.59
CA PHE A 22 3.58 12.95 5.55
C PHE A 22 3.01 13.22 6.95
N HIS A 23 2.59 12.19 7.67
CA HIS A 23 2.02 12.29 9.01
C HIS A 23 2.98 12.98 10.00
N TYR A 24 4.28 12.67 9.94
CA TYR A 24 5.28 13.30 10.81
C TYR A 24 5.65 14.73 10.41
N THR A 25 5.52 15.11 9.14
CA THR A 25 5.95 16.44 8.66
C THR A 25 4.83 17.45 8.50
N GLN A 26 3.57 16.99 8.43
CA GLN A 26 2.38 17.80 8.23
C GLN A 26 1.34 17.49 9.31
N LEU A 27 1.68 17.78 10.58
CA LEU A 27 0.90 17.38 11.76
C LEU A 27 -0.56 17.85 11.75
N ASP A 28 -0.84 19.01 11.16
CA ASP A 28 -2.19 19.59 11.08
C ASP A 28 -2.92 19.23 9.77
N SER A 29 -2.29 18.48 8.87
CA SER A 29 -2.87 18.11 7.58
C SER A 29 -3.55 16.75 7.62
N SER A 30 -4.70 16.68 6.97
CA SER A 30 -5.48 15.46 6.82
C SER A 30 -4.86 14.53 5.77
N VAL A 31 -4.59 13.28 6.15
CA VAL A 31 -4.06 12.23 5.25
C VAL A 31 -4.86 10.95 5.38
N VAL A 32 -5.09 10.27 4.25
CA VAL A 32 -5.72 8.95 4.21
C VAL A 32 -5.03 8.05 3.20
N ILE A 33 -4.90 6.77 3.53
CA ILE A 33 -4.45 5.73 2.61
C ILE A 33 -5.69 4.97 2.12
N LEU A 34 -5.93 4.96 0.81
CA LEU A 34 -6.99 4.17 0.18
C LEU A 34 -6.38 2.90 -0.41
N ASN A 35 -6.74 1.74 0.15
CA ASN A 35 -6.21 0.45 -0.26
C ASN A 35 -7.31 -0.42 -0.87
N ALA A 36 -7.05 -0.98 -2.05
CA ALA A 36 -8.01 -1.80 -2.76
C ALA A 36 -8.24 -3.18 -2.11
N GLN A 37 -7.22 -3.76 -1.47
CA GLN A 37 -7.31 -5.06 -0.79
C GLN A 37 -7.84 -4.94 0.65
N GLY A 38 -8.23 -6.08 1.22
CA GLY A 38 -8.68 -6.22 2.61
C GLY A 38 -7.55 -6.11 3.65
N SER A 39 -6.30 -6.26 3.23
CA SER A 39 -5.12 -6.15 4.11
C SER A 39 -4.03 -5.23 3.53
N LEU A 40 -3.16 -4.74 4.41
CA LEU A 40 -1.98 -3.95 4.02
C LEU A 40 -0.84 -4.85 3.53
N GLY A 41 0.13 -4.26 2.84
CA GLY A 41 1.38 -4.92 2.44
C GLY A 41 1.62 -4.94 0.93
N GLY A 42 0.63 -4.58 0.12
CA GLY A 42 0.75 -4.55 -1.34
C GLY A 42 1.06 -5.94 -1.90
N THR A 43 2.29 -6.17 -2.36
CA THR A 43 2.75 -7.54 -2.76
C THR A 43 2.81 -8.52 -1.58
N TRP A 44 2.94 -8.00 -0.37
CA TRP A 44 2.98 -8.77 0.87
C TRP A 44 1.64 -8.77 1.62
N ALA A 45 0.54 -8.41 0.95
CA ALA A 45 -0.80 -8.51 1.51
C ALA A 45 -1.16 -9.97 1.84
N GLU A 46 -1.93 -10.19 2.90
CA GLU A 46 -2.26 -11.53 3.43
C GLU A 46 -2.84 -12.44 2.36
N GLU A 47 -3.74 -11.91 1.54
CA GLU A 47 -4.46 -12.64 0.49
C GLU A 47 -3.56 -13.02 -0.69
N ARG A 48 -2.32 -12.50 -0.75
CA ARG A 48 -1.33 -12.78 -1.80
C ARG A 48 -0.24 -13.73 -1.34
N LEU A 49 -0.22 -14.11 -0.06
CA LEU A 49 0.83 -14.96 0.49
C LEU A 49 0.58 -16.43 0.14
N TYR A 50 1.64 -17.12 -0.30
CA TYR A 50 1.64 -18.57 -0.49
C TYR A 50 2.77 -19.23 0.33
N PRO A 51 2.65 -20.51 0.73
CA PRO A 51 3.43 -21.09 1.84
C PRO A 51 4.95 -20.97 1.74
N THR A 52 5.50 -20.95 0.54
CA THR A 52 6.94 -20.92 0.29
C THR A 52 7.46 -19.56 -0.17
N LEU A 53 6.59 -18.55 -0.25
CA LEU A 53 6.95 -17.21 -0.73
C LEU A 53 7.97 -16.54 0.19
N LYS A 54 9.02 -16.02 -0.45
CA LYS A 54 10.06 -15.20 0.19
C LYS A 54 10.39 -14.01 -0.69
N SER A 55 10.88 -12.93 -0.09
CA SER A 55 11.53 -11.88 -0.87
C SER A 55 12.81 -12.38 -1.50
N ASN A 56 13.14 -11.86 -2.67
CA ASN A 56 14.49 -11.94 -3.22
C ASN A 56 15.53 -11.09 -2.43
N ASN A 57 15.07 -10.28 -1.47
CA ASN A 57 15.91 -9.51 -0.56
C ASN A 57 16.37 -10.34 0.64
N LEU A 58 17.56 -10.01 1.17
CA LEU A 58 18.09 -10.56 2.41
C LEU A 58 17.67 -9.68 3.59
N LEU A 59 17.69 -10.23 4.80
CA LEU A 59 17.54 -9.43 6.02
C LEU A 59 18.55 -8.27 6.03
N GLY A 60 18.10 -7.06 6.38
CA GLY A 60 18.89 -5.83 6.36
C GLY A 60 18.79 -5.02 5.06
N THR A 61 18.16 -5.54 4.00
CA THR A 61 18.06 -4.84 2.70
C THR A 61 16.63 -4.45 2.31
N TYR A 62 15.65 -4.69 3.19
CA TYR A 62 14.23 -4.43 2.93
C TYR A 62 13.51 -3.66 4.04
N GLU A 63 14.28 -3.11 4.99
CA GLU A 63 13.77 -2.48 6.20
C GLU A 63 13.62 -0.97 5.99
N TYR A 64 12.77 -0.34 6.80
CA TYR A 64 12.62 1.11 6.82
C TYR A 64 13.70 1.72 7.71
N PRO A 65 14.24 2.89 7.34
CA PRO A 65 15.10 3.65 8.22
C PRO A 65 14.41 3.91 9.56
N GLY A 66 15.09 3.62 10.67
CA GLY A 66 14.55 3.80 12.02
C GLY A 66 13.61 2.70 12.51
N PHE A 67 13.30 1.68 11.69
CA PHE A 67 12.47 0.55 12.08
C PHE A 67 13.09 -0.79 11.59
N PRO A 68 14.14 -1.30 12.26
CA PRO A 68 14.80 -2.54 11.85
C PRO A 68 13.93 -3.78 12.11
N MET A 69 14.11 -4.81 11.29
CA MET A 69 13.44 -6.11 11.43
C MET A 69 14.33 -7.04 12.25
N SER A 70 13.99 -7.19 13.53
CA SER A 70 14.77 -7.99 14.46
C SER A 70 14.20 -9.40 14.62
N ASN A 71 15.09 -10.38 14.84
CA ASN A 71 14.73 -11.80 14.91
C ASN A 71 14.00 -12.22 16.20
N ASP A 72 14.00 -11.36 17.22
CA ASP A 72 13.19 -11.50 18.43
C ASP A 72 11.71 -11.16 18.20
N LYS A 73 11.39 -10.38 17.14
CA LYS A 73 10.04 -9.96 16.80
C LYS A 73 9.47 -10.66 15.57
N PHE A 74 10.33 -10.99 14.61
CA PHE A 74 9.92 -11.56 13.33
C PHE A 74 10.69 -12.84 13.04
N ASP A 75 10.06 -13.78 12.31
CA ASP A 75 10.69 -15.03 11.86
C ASP A 75 11.71 -14.77 10.73
N VAL A 76 12.84 -14.17 11.10
CA VAL A 76 13.91 -13.74 10.19
C VAL A 76 15.28 -14.14 10.71
N LYS A 77 16.23 -14.33 9.79
CA LYS A 77 17.60 -14.76 10.10
C LYS A 77 18.60 -14.00 9.23
N PRO A 78 19.74 -13.57 9.80
CA PRO A 78 20.83 -13.00 9.01
C PRO A 78 21.26 -13.93 7.88
N GLY A 79 21.57 -13.36 6.71
CA GLY A 79 21.99 -14.11 5.53
C GLY A 79 20.88 -14.94 4.86
N GLN A 80 19.62 -14.77 5.25
CA GLN A 80 18.47 -15.46 4.63
C GLN A 80 17.51 -14.49 3.97
N HIS A 81 16.83 -15.00 2.95
CA HIS A 81 15.67 -14.35 2.34
C HIS A 81 14.50 -14.27 3.32
N VAL A 82 13.85 -13.11 3.37
CA VAL A 82 12.75 -12.86 4.31
C VAL A 82 11.48 -13.56 3.84
N LYS A 83 10.81 -14.30 4.73
CA LYS A 83 9.53 -14.94 4.42
C LYS A 83 8.44 -13.89 4.22
N ALA A 84 7.50 -14.17 3.33
CA ALA A 84 6.40 -13.26 3.03
C ALA A 84 5.53 -12.94 4.26
N ALA A 85 5.26 -13.95 5.10
CA ALA A 85 4.54 -13.77 6.35
C ALA A 85 5.28 -12.84 7.32
N ALA A 86 6.61 -12.99 7.45
CA ALA A 86 7.43 -12.10 8.28
C ALA A 86 7.41 -10.66 7.75
N LEU A 87 7.42 -10.47 6.42
CA LEU A 87 7.28 -9.14 5.80
C LEU A 87 5.91 -8.51 6.07
N ASN A 88 4.83 -9.27 5.92
CA ASN A 88 3.49 -8.78 6.26
C ASN A 88 3.40 -8.35 7.73
N SER A 89 3.87 -9.19 8.66
CA SER A 89 3.91 -8.86 10.10
C SER A 89 4.77 -7.63 10.39
N TYR A 90 5.90 -7.48 9.72
CA TYR A 90 6.77 -6.31 9.83
C TYR A 90 6.07 -5.03 9.38
N LEU A 91 5.35 -5.05 8.25
CA LEU A 91 4.62 -3.88 7.76
C LEU A 91 3.45 -3.49 8.68
N LYS A 92 2.77 -4.46 9.30
CA LYS A 92 1.75 -4.19 10.33
C LYS A 92 2.35 -3.53 11.57
N ALA A 93 3.43 -4.10 12.08
CA ALA A 93 4.14 -3.54 13.23
C ALA A 93 4.67 -2.12 12.94
N TYR A 94 5.10 -1.86 11.71
CA TYR A 94 5.50 -0.51 11.27
C TYR A 94 4.33 0.47 11.35
N THR A 95 3.14 0.08 10.88
CA THR A 95 1.97 0.97 10.94
C THR A 95 1.49 1.25 12.36
N GLU A 96 1.56 0.25 13.25
CA GLU A 96 1.24 0.41 14.67
C GLU A 96 2.27 1.31 15.38
N HIS A 97 3.56 1.09 15.14
CA HIS A 97 4.64 1.86 15.76
C HIS A 97 4.58 3.35 15.42
N HIS A 98 4.19 3.68 14.19
CA HIS A 98 4.07 5.06 13.71
C HIS A 98 2.66 5.64 13.82
N GLU A 99 1.72 4.93 14.46
CA GLU A 99 0.34 5.38 14.67
C GLU A 99 -0.40 5.73 13.36
N ILE A 100 -0.03 5.08 12.25
CA ILE A 100 -0.62 5.29 10.93
C ILE A 100 -1.60 4.18 10.50
N ALA A 101 -1.83 3.18 11.36
CA ALA A 101 -2.75 2.08 11.06
C ALA A 101 -4.18 2.58 10.78
N ASP A 102 -4.66 3.54 11.57
CA ASP A 102 -6.00 4.11 11.46
C ASP A 102 -6.17 5.04 10.23
N LEU A 103 -5.08 5.39 9.56
CA LEU A 103 -5.14 6.16 8.31
C LEU A 103 -5.54 5.29 7.11
N ILE A 104 -5.53 3.96 7.25
CA ILE A 104 -5.78 3.03 6.15
C ILE A 104 -7.26 2.68 6.05
N ARG A 105 -7.85 2.89 4.87
CA ARG A 105 -9.17 2.38 4.51
C ARG A 105 -9.02 1.22 3.53
N PHE A 106 -9.40 0.03 3.97
CA PHE A 106 -9.38 -1.20 3.19
C PHE A 106 -10.65 -1.38 2.36
N ASN A 107 -10.53 -2.05 1.22
CA ASN A 107 -11.61 -2.20 0.23
C ASN A 107 -12.06 -0.85 -0.38
N TYR A 108 -11.15 0.12 -0.47
CA TYR A 108 -11.34 1.41 -1.15
C TYR A 108 -10.46 1.44 -2.41
N LYS A 109 -11.02 1.04 -3.55
CA LYS A 109 -10.30 1.02 -4.83
C LYS A 109 -10.49 2.33 -5.57
N VAL A 110 -9.43 3.13 -5.69
CA VAL A 110 -9.45 4.34 -6.53
C VAL A 110 -9.56 3.92 -8.00
N LEU A 111 -10.63 4.37 -8.66
CA LEU A 111 -10.90 4.11 -10.08
C LEU A 111 -10.35 5.21 -10.99
N SER A 112 -10.41 6.46 -10.54
CA SER A 112 -9.89 7.60 -11.30
C SER A 112 -9.46 8.74 -10.38
N ALA A 113 -8.52 9.55 -10.87
CA ALA A 113 -8.11 10.81 -10.26
C ALA A 113 -8.15 11.89 -11.35
N LYS A 114 -9.03 12.88 -11.19
CA LYS A 114 -9.21 13.97 -12.16
C LYS A 114 -8.75 15.28 -11.57
N HIS A 115 -7.78 15.92 -12.23
CA HIS A 115 -7.33 17.25 -11.86
C HIS A 115 -8.47 18.26 -12.01
N GLN A 116 -8.57 19.21 -11.08
CA GLN A 116 -9.50 20.33 -11.14
C GLN A 116 -8.78 21.56 -11.71
N ASP A 117 -9.25 22.05 -12.85
CA ASP A 117 -8.73 23.27 -13.47
C ASP A 117 -9.37 24.52 -12.82
N MET A 118 -9.03 24.75 -11.55
CA MET A 118 -9.39 25.96 -10.79
C MET A 118 -8.15 26.58 -10.14
N ASP A 119 -8.24 27.84 -9.69
CA ASP A 119 -7.10 28.61 -9.15
C ASP A 119 -6.34 27.91 -8.00
N VAL A 120 -7.02 27.08 -7.21
CA VAL A 120 -6.44 26.35 -6.07
C VAL A 120 -5.90 24.96 -6.44
N GLY A 121 -6.21 24.47 -7.64
CA GLY A 121 -5.88 23.12 -8.12
C GLY A 121 -6.52 21.99 -7.30
N GLY A 122 -6.00 20.78 -7.47
CA GLY A 122 -6.36 19.60 -6.69
C GLY A 122 -6.99 18.48 -7.52
N TRP A 123 -7.46 17.43 -6.85
CA TRP A 123 -7.88 16.18 -7.47
C TRP A 123 -9.23 15.74 -6.93
N VAL A 124 -10.13 15.32 -7.82
CA VAL A 124 -11.33 14.58 -7.47
C VAL A 124 -11.11 13.11 -7.79
N LEU A 125 -11.24 12.27 -6.77
CA LEU A 125 -11.10 10.82 -6.85
C LEU A 125 -12.47 10.16 -6.95
N THR A 126 -12.60 9.19 -7.85
CA THR A 126 -13.71 8.22 -7.84
C THR A 126 -13.22 6.94 -7.18
N ILE A 127 -13.94 6.44 -6.19
CA ILE A 127 -13.52 5.32 -5.34
C ILE A 127 -14.62 4.28 -5.33
N ALA A 128 -14.32 3.05 -5.75
CA ALA A 128 -15.19 1.90 -5.56
C ALA A 128 -15.06 1.38 -4.12
N VAL A 129 -16.21 1.13 -3.50
CA VAL A 129 -16.40 0.52 -2.18
C VAL A 129 -17.48 -0.56 -2.27
N GLU A 130 -17.71 -1.33 -1.20
CA GLU A 130 -18.74 -2.37 -1.18
C GLU A 130 -20.15 -1.80 -1.48
N GLU A 131 -20.48 -0.63 -0.94
CA GLU A 131 -21.80 0.00 -1.14
C GLU A 131 -21.96 0.78 -2.46
N GLY A 132 -21.00 0.66 -3.39
CA GLY A 132 -21.02 1.35 -4.70
C GLY A 132 -19.83 2.27 -4.92
N GLU A 133 -20.08 3.51 -5.35
CA GLU A 133 -19.02 4.48 -5.63
C GLU A 133 -19.12 5.71 -4.72
N LYS A 134 -17.96 6.18 -4.26
CA LYS A 134 -17.80 7.42 -3.49
C LYS A 134 -16.87 8.38 -4.24
N THR A 135 -16.99 9.66 -3.90
CA THR A 135 -16.05 10.69 -4.35
C THR A 135 -15.33 11.33 -3.17
N ALA A 136 -14.07 11.71 -3.38
CA ALA A 136 -13.27 12.47 -2.43
C ALA A 136 -12.44 13.52 -3.16
N PHE A 137 -12.19 14.66 -2.51
CA PHE A 137 -11.25 15.67 -2.97
C PHE A 137 -9.91 15.52 -2.23
N ALA A 138 -8.82 15.76 -2.94
CA ALA A 138 -7.48 15.79 -2.39
C ALA A 138 -6.66 16.95 -2.95
N ARG A 139 -5.96 17.71 -2.09
CA ARG A 139 -4.97 18.70 -2.58
C ARG A 139 -3.79 18.00 -3.27
N HIS A 140 -3.33 16.90 -2.68
CA HIS A 140 -2.24 16.07 -3.20
C HIS A 140 -2.65 14.61 -3.30
N VAL A 141 -2.17 13.92 -4.34
CA VAL A 141 -2.36 12.48 -4.53
C VAL A 141 -1.01 11.81 -4.72
N ILE A 142 -0.70 10.79 -3.92
CA ILE A 142 0.52 9.98 -4.04
C ILE A 142 0.12 8.58 -4.52
N ILE A 143 0.58 8.20 -5.71
CA ILE A 143 0.25 6.91 -6.32
C ILE A 143 1.31 5.86 -5.99
N THR A 144 0.92 4.81 -5.27
CA THR A 144 1.82 3.72 -4.83
C THR A 144 1.27 2.32 -5.14
N ILE A 145 0.51 2.19 -6.22
CA ILE A 145 -0.23 0.97 -6.60
C ILE A 145 0.64 -0.20 -7.09
N GLY A 146 1.95 0.02 -7.26
CA GLY A 146 2.87 -0.99 -7.78
C GLY A 146 2.67 -1.29 -9.27
N LEU A 147 3.47 -2.23 -9.80
CA LEU A 147 3.51 -2.57 -11.23
C LEU A 147 3.27 -4.06 -11.51
N THR A 148 3.13 -4.88 -10.47
CA THR A 148 3.23 -6.35 -10.55
C THR A 148 1.91 -7.06 -10.22
N SER A 149 0.79 -6.41 -10.52
CA SER A 149 -0.55 -6.94 -10.20
C SER A 149 -1.44 -7.10 -11.44
N ASN A 150 -1.04 -6.54 -12.58
CA ASN A 150 -1.70 -6.80 -13.86
C ASN A 150 -0.90 -7.88 -14.58
N GLU A 151 -1.55 -9.00 -14.87
CA GLU A 151 -0.97 -10.10 -15.62
C GLU A 151 -0.75 -9.73 -17.10
N PHE A 152 0.36 -10.19 -17.65
CA PHE A 152 0.58 -10.23 -19.09
C PHE A 152 0.56 -11.70 -19.48
N LEU A 153 -0.60 -12.18 -19.93
CA LEU A 153 -0.79 -13.56 -20.37
C LEU A 153 -0.44 -13.65 -21.86
N PRO A 154 0.70 -14.29 -22.23
CA PRO A 154 0.99 -14.55 -23.62
C PRO A 154 -0.03 -15.54 -24.20
N TYR A 155 -0.30 -15.40 -25.49
CA TYR A 155 -1.13 -16.35 -26.23
C TYR A 155 -0.26 -17.48 -26.78
N PHE A 156 -0.71 -18.72 -26.60
CA PHE A 156 -0.13 -19.91 -27.24
C PHE A 156 -1.19 -20.61 -28.09
N ASP A 157 -0.80 -21.10 -29.27
CA ASP A 157 -1.68 -21.91 -30.12
C ASP A 157 -2.12 -23.18 -29.37
N GLY A 158 -3.43 -23.41 -29.27
CA GLY A 158 -4.02 -24.57 -28.58
C GLY A 158 -4.15 -24.43 -27.06
N GLN A 159 -3.95 -23.24 -26.48
CA GLN A 159 -4.06 -23.03 -25.02
C GLN A 159 -5.49 -23.21 -24.48
N GLU A 160 -6.49 -23.08 -25.33
CA GLU A 160 -7.90 -23.25 -25.02
C GLU A 160 -8.31 -24.71 -24.79
N ASP A 161 -7.55 -25.66 -25.34
CA ASP A 161 -7.86 -27.10 -25.37
C ASP A 161 -6.88 -27.96 -24.52
N PHE A 162 -5.94 -27.32 -23.79
CA PHE A 162 -4.91 -28.00 -22.97
C PHE A 162 -5.39 -28.45 -21.59
#